data_AF-A0A645GC46-F1
#
_entry.id   AF-A0A645GC46-F1
#
_cell.length_a   1.000
_cell.length_b   1.000
_cell.length_c   1.000
_cell.angle_alpha   90.00
_cell.angle_beta   90.00
_cell.angle_gamma   90.00
#
_symmetry.space_group_name_H-M   'P 1'
#
loop_
_entity.id
_entity.type
_entity.pdbx_description
1 polymer ?
#
loop_
_entity_poly.entity_id
_entity_poly.type
_entity_poly.pdbx_seq_one_letter_code
_entity_poly.pdbx_strand_id
1 'polypeptide(L)'
;MPTRRYTFTINNKLASLNDIPAPGSFIEYSCIEQPNPMVTDVLLTTEFNPRILPPGTSVGILLNGQPAEYTALIKPDDKVDIVISGQDTKSSAM
;
A
#
# COMPACT_ATOMS: atom_id res chain seq x y z
N MET A 1 4.42 4.12 2.22
CA MET A 1 3.18 4.80 2.68
C MET A 1 3.51 5.74 3.82
N PRO A 2 2.87 6.91 3.93
CA PRO A 2 3.08 7.82 5.06
C PRO A 2 2.51 7.21 6.34
N THR A 3 3.31 7.12 7.40
CA THR A 3 2.86 6.68 8.74
C THR A 3 2.31 7.84 9.58
N ARG A 4 2.32 9.05 9.03
CA ARG A 4 1.78 10.25 9.65
C ARG A 4 0.85 10.93 8.67
N ARG A 5 -0.36 11.20 9.14
CA ARG A 5 -1.35 11.99 8.41
C ARG A 5 -1.45 13.37 9.06
N TYR A 6 -1.06 14.37 8.30
CA TYR A 6 -1.23 15.78 8.65
C TYR A 6 -2.57 16.28 8.12
N THR A 7 -3.34 16.93 8.98
CA THR A 7 -4.62 17.56 8.62
C THR A 7 -4.59 19.00 9.10
N PHE A 8 -4.92 19.92 8.21
CA PHE A 8 -5.07 21.34 8.51
C PHE A 8 -6.53 21.72 8.36
N THR A 9 -7.05 22.49 9.30
CA THR A 9 -8.36 23.13 9.17
C THR A 9 -8.21 24.64 9.31
N ILE A 10 -8.96 25.40 8.51
CA ILE A 10 -9.05 26.86 8.58
C ILE A 10 -10.50 27.17 8.96
N ASN A 11 -10.70 27.82 10.11
CA ASN A 11 -12.03 28.12 10.65
C ASN A 11 -12.95 26.88 10.63
N ASN A 12 -12.42 25.75 11.13
CA ASN A 12 -13.10 24.45 11.25
C ASN A 12 -13.45 23.75 9.92
N LYS A 13 -12.88 24.20 8.80
CA LYS A 13 -13.01 23.54 7.48
C LYS A 13 -11.68 22.95 7.04
N LEU A 14 -11.71 21.76 6.44
CA LEU A 14 -10.50 21.13 5.91
C LEU A 14 -9.82 22.04 4.88
N ALA A 15 -8.55 22.33 5.10
CA ALA A 15 -7.77 23.18 4.22
C ALA A 15 -7.30 22.40 2.99
N SER A 16 -7.30 23.08 1.85
CA SER A 16 -6.66 22.65 0.61
C SER A 16 -5.31 23.33 0.44
N LEU A 17 -4.43 22.75 -0.39
CA LEU A 17 -3.08 23.28 -0.68
C LEU A 17 -3.08 24.73 -1.19
N ASN A 18 -4.17 25.15 -1.85
CA ASN A 18 -4.30 26.48 -2.44
C ASN A 18 -5.08 27.46 -1.55
N ASP A 19 -5.50 27.06 -0.35
CA ASP A 19 -6.22 27.95 0.55
C ASP A 19 -5.26 28.99 1.13
N ILE A 20 -5.61 30.27 0.96
CA ILE A 20 -4.90 31.39 1.56
C ILE A 20 -5.76 31.90 2.73
N PRO A 21 -5.34 31.67 3.99
CA PRO A 21 -6.09 32.16 5.15
C PRO A 21 -6.15 33.69 5.15
N ALA A 22 -7.35 34.25 5.36
CA ALA A 22 -7.50 35.68 5.56
C ALA A 22 -6.91 36.10 6.94
N PRO A 23 -6.47 37.36 7.11
CA PRO A 23 -6.05 37.87 8.42
C PRO A 23 -7.13 37.62 9.49
N GLY A 24 -6.71 37.08 10.64
CA GLY A 24 -7.62 36.71 11.73
C GLY A 24 -8.25 35.31 11.63
N SER A 25 -7.91 34.53 10.60
CA SER A 25 -8.34 33.12 10.52
C SER A 25 -7.70 32.28 11.62
N PHE A 26 -8.46 31.31 12.12
CA PHE A 26 -7.96 30.30 13.04
C PHE A 26 -7.53 29.06 12.26
N ILE A 27 -6.30 28.61 12.49
CA ILE A 27 -5.74 27.42 11.83
C ILE A 27 -5.52 26.37 12.89
N GLU A 28 -6.17 25.22 12.75
CA GLU A 28 -5.86 24.04 13.56
C GLU A 28 -5.06 23.07 12.71
N TYR A 29 -4.03 22.50 13.32
CA TYR A 29 -3.25 21.41 12.76
C TYR A 29 -3.41 20.19 13.65
N SER A 30 -3.52 19.03 13.02
CA SER A 30 -3.44 17.74 13.71
C SER A 30 -2.51 16.80 12.94
N CYS A 31 -1.76 16.00 13.69
CA CYS A 31 -0.96 14.89 13.19
C CYS A 31 -1.45 13.63 13.87
N ILE A 32 -1.87 12.65 13.08
CA ILE A 32 -2.30 11.34 13.58
C ILE A 32 -1.27 10.33 13.09
N GLU A 33 -0.72 9.55 14.02
CA GLU A 33 0.07 8.36 13.67
C GLU A 33 -0.86 7.31 13.10
N GLN A 34 -0.56 6.87 11.89
CA GLN A 34 -1.25 5.77 11.27
C GLN A 34 -0.49 4.48 11.57
N PRO A 35 -1.20 3.36 11.78
CA PRO A 35 -0.55 2.07 11.89
C PRO A 35 0.26 1.80 10.62
N ASN A 36 1.33 1.03 10.77
CA ASN A 36 2.11 0.57 9.64
C ASN A 36 1.19 -0.16 8.64
N PRO A 37 1.34 0.09 7.33
CA PRO A 37 0.56 -0.60 6.32
C PRO A 37 0.87 -2.10 6.36
N MET A 38 -0.10 -2.90 5.96
CA MET A 38 0.05 -4.32 5.75
C MET A 38 0.47 -4.60 4.30
N VAL A 39 0.97 -5.81 4.03
CA VAL A 39 1.21 -6.29 2.66
C VAL A 39 -0.01 -6.09 1.75
N THR A 40 -1.22 -6.35 2.27
CA THR A 40 -2.46 -6.14 1.52
C THR A 40 -2.64 -4.69 1.05
N ASP A 41 -2.30 -3.70 1.87
CA ASP A 41 -2.42 -2.28 1.50
C ASP A 41 -1.49 -1.94 0.34
N VAL A 42 -0.30 -2.54 0.30
CA VAL A 42 0.65 -2.39 -0.81
C VAL A 42 0.10 -3.03 -2.08
N LEU A 43 -0.39 -4.27 -2.01
CA LEU A 43 -0.99 -4.94 -3.18
C LEU A 43 -2.20 -4.19 -3.75
N LEU A 44 -3.03 -3.60 -2.88
CA LEU A 44 -4.16 -2.79 -3.29
C LEU A 44 -3.70 -1.49 -3.98
N THR A 45 -2.67 -0.84 -3.44
CA THR A 45 -2.14 0.41 -4.02
C THR A 45 -1.47 0.18 -5.37
N THR A 46 -0.85 -0.98 -5.58
CA THR A 46 -0.23 -1.34 -6.86
C THR A 46 -1.23 -1.91 -7.87
N GLU A 47 -2.52 -1.97 -7.53
CA GLU A 47 -3.58 -2.55 -8.35
C GLU A 47 -3.28 -4.01 -8.75
N PHE A 48 -2.52 -4.74 -7.91
CA PHE A 48 -2.17 -6.12 -8.18
C PHE A 48 -3.42 -7.01 -8.18
N ASN A 49 -3.68 -7.68 -9.30
CA ASN A 49 -4.83 -8.54 -9.48
C ASN A 49 -4.40 -9.97 -9.83
N PRO A 50 -4.46 -10.94 -8.91
CA PRO A 50 -4.05 -12.32 -9.20
C PRO A 50 -5.01 -13.03 -10.17
N ARG A 51 -6.22 -12.51 -10.41
CA ARG A 51 -7.23 -13.15 -11.27
C ARG A 51 -6.92 -13.05 -12.76
N ILE A 52 -6.04 -12.13 -13.15
CA ILE A 52 -5.58 -12.00 -14.54
C ILE A 52 -4.40 -12.91 -14.85
N LEU A 53 -3.88 -13.64 -13.86
CA LEU A 53 -2.79 -14.59 -14.06
C LEU A 53 -3.30 -15.88 -14.73
N PRO A 54 -2.47 -16.55 -15.55
CA PRO A 54 -2.86 -17.82 -16.18
C PRO A 54 -3.27 -18.90 -15.16
N PRO A 55 -4.22 -19.79 -15.50
CA PRO A 55 -4.55 -20.94 -14.67
C PRO A 55 -3.32 -21.81 -14.36
N GLY A 56 -3.24 -22.35 -13.14
CA GLY A 56 -2.10 -23.15 -12.69
C GLY A 56 -0.87 -22.34 -12.25
N THR A 57 -0.99 -21.02 -12.22
CA THR A 57 0.05 -20.13 -11.67
C THR A 57 -0.02 -20.09 -10.15
N SER A 58 1.13 -20.19 -9.49
CA SER A 58 1.30 -19.95 -8.05
C SER A 58 1.86 -18.56 -7.80
N VAL A 59 1.39 -17.90 -6.74
CA VAL A 59 1.84 -16.58 -6.33
C VAL A 59 2.45 -16.69 -4.92
N GLY A 60 3.75 -16.41 -4.82
CA GLY A 60 4.46 -16.25 -3.56
C GLY A 60 4.63 -14.76 -3.25
N ILE A 61 4.43 -14.39 -1.98
CA ILE A 61 4.69 -13.05 -1.49
C ILE A 61 5.90 -13.11 -0.56
N LEU A 62 6.89 -12.27 -0.82
CA LEU A 62 8.07 -12.16 0.01
C LEU A 62 8.16 -10.74 0.61
N LEU A 63 8.42 -10.66 1.90
CA LEU A 63 8.82 -9.44 2.59
C LEU A 63 10.31 -9.56 2.92
N ASN A 64 11.14 -8.68 2.37
CA ASN A 64 12.61 -8.73 2.50
C ASN A 64 13.20 -10.10 2.13
N GLY A 65 12.67 -10.72 1.08
CA GLY A 65 13.10 -12.03 0.59
C GLY A 65 12.60 -13.24 1.39
N GLN A 66 11.80 -13.04 2.44
CA GLN A 66 11.20 -14.13 3.24
C GLN A 66 9.71 -14.27 2.95
N PRO A 67 9.14 -15.49 2.91
CA PRO A 67 7.70 -15.69 2.77
C PRO A 67 6.90 -14.88 3.80
N ALA A 68 5.89 -14.17 3.32
CA ALA A 68 5.08 -13.29 4.15
C ALA A 68 3.59 -13.52 3.95
N GLU A 69 2.83 -13.33 5.02
CA GLU A 69 1.37 -13.29 4.98
C GLU A 69 0.88 -11.91 4.53
N TYR A 70 -0.33 -11.89 3.98
CA TYR A 70 -1.05 -10.66 3.58
C TYR A 70 -1.21 -9.63 4.71
N THR A 71 -1.16 -10.10 5.95
CA THR A 71 -1.32 -9.31 7.16
C THR A 71 -0.02 -8.82 7.76
N ALA A 72 1.13 -9.21 7.20
CA ALA A 72 2.43 -8.75 7.69
C ALA A 72 2.54 -7.23 7.60
N LEU A 73 2.99 -6.60 8.69
CA LEU A 73 3.22 -5.16 8.75
C LEU A 73 4.50 -4.80 8.00
N ILE A 74 4.43 -3.72 7.23
CA ILE A 74 5.53 -3.17 6.45
C ILE A 74 6.10 -1.96 7.16
N LYS A 75 7.41 -1.96 7.33
CA LYS A 75 8.19 -0.88 7.93
C LYS A 75 8.82 0.00 6.84
N PRO A 76 9.31 1.20 7.19
CA PRO A 76 10.18 1.96 6.30
C PRO A 76 11.31 1.07 5.76
N ASP A 77 11.59 1.23 4.47
CA ASP A 77 12.64 0.50 3.71
C ASP A 77 12.43 -1.01 3.50
N ASP A 78 11.30 -1.56 3.95
CA ASP A 78 10.93 -2.93 3.60
C ASP A 78 10.62 -3.06 2.11
N LYS A 79 11.00 -4.21 1.54
CA LYS A 79 10.74 -4.58 0.16
C LYS A 79 9.72 -5.70 0.08
N VAL A 80 8.67 -5.50 -0.71
CA VAL A 80 7.69 -6.54 -1.05
C VAL A 80 7.98 -7.04 -2.46
N ASP A 81 8.24 -8.33 -2.59
CA ASP A 81 8.42 -9.01 -3.88
C ASP A 81 7.25 -9.97 -4.13
N ILE A 82 6.74 -9.98 -5.36
CA ILE A 82 5.74 -10.95 -5.82
C ILE A 82 6.43 -11.92 -6.76
N VAL A 83 6.46 -13.20 -6.37
CA VAL A 83 7.04 -14.27 -7.18
C VAL A 83 5.91 -15.04 -7.84
N ILE A 84 5.92 -15.06 -9.17
CA ILE A 84 4.92 -15.76 -9.98
C ILE A 84 5.60 -16.97 -10.59
N SER A 85 5.11 -18.16 -10.27
CA SER A 85 5.66 -19.43 -10.78
C SER A 85 4.58 -20.21 -11.52
N GLY A 86 4.82 -20.53 -12.80
CA GLY A 86 3.95 -21.41 -13.57
C GLY A 86 4.25 -22.88 -13.29
N GLN A 87 3.24 -23.75 -13.44
CA GLN A 87 3.51 -25.14 -13.80
C GLN A 87 3.84 -25.15 -15.29
N ASP A 88 5.10 -25.40 -15.66
CA ASP A 88 5.42 -25.82 -17.02
C ASP A 88 4.55 -27.04 -17.31
N THR A 89 3.57 -26.87 -18.20
CA THR A 89 2.87 -28.01 -18.78
C THR A 89 3.91 -28.74 -19.62
N LYS A 90 4.54 -29.75 -19.02
CA LYS A 90 5.34 -30.73 -19.74
C LYS A 90 4.45 -31.25 -20.87
N SER A 91 4.78 -30.87 -22.09
CA SER A 91 4.23 -31.46 -23.30
C SER A 91 4.49 -32.97 -23.23
N SER A 92 3.43 -33.71 -22.93
CA SER A 92 3.37 -35.16 -23.01
C SER A 92 2.29 -35.49 -24.02
N ALA A 93 2.67 -35.50 -25.28
CA ALA A 93 1.97 -36.13 -26.41
C ALA A 93 2.96 -36.07 -27.59
N MET A 94 3.25 -37.12 -28.35
CA MET A 94 2.84 -38.53 -28.39
C MET A 94 3.82 -39.21 -29.36
#